data_AF-A0A644Y7Q6-F1
#
_entry.id   AF-A0A644Y7Q6-F1
#
_cell.length_a   1.000
_cell.length_b   1.000
_cell.length_c   1.000
_cell.angle_alpha   90.00
_cell.angle_beta   90.00
_cell.angle_gamma   90.00
#
_symmetry.space_group_name_H-M   'P 1'
#
loop_
_entity.id
_entity.type
_entity.pdbx_description
1 polymer ?
#
loop_
_entity_poly.entity_id
_entity_poly.type
_entity_poly.pdbx_seq_one_letter_code
_entity_poly.pdbx_strand_id
1 'polypeptide(L)'
;MLFVFDYLTERALFIELSEIITGKSLKKPLCALSIGEAPKQYLNPDETVGTTASIDVDESFFGDEGFDLEELDKEGFDGLDDIETSTEENDLY
;
A
#
# COMPACT_ATOMS: atom_id res chain seq x y z
N MET A 1 -15.80 -12.07 13.74
CA MET A 1 -15.41 -10.88 12.94
C MET A 1 -14.10 -10.36 13.48
N LEU A 2 -13.15 -10.02 12.62
CA LEU A 2 -11.91 -9.35 13.00
C LEU A 2 -12.02 -7.88 12.57
N PHE A 3 -11.84 -6.95 13.50
CA PHE A 3 -11.85 -5.52 13.22
C PHE A 3 -10.48 -4.91 13.52
N VAL A 4 -9.72 -4.60 12.48
CA VAL A 4 -8.43 -3.92 12.58
C VAL A 4 -8.68 -2.42 12.70
N PHE A 5 -8.27 -1.81 13.81
CA PHE A 5 -8.49 -0.38 14.07
C PHE A 5 -7.20 0.45 14.01
N ASP A 6 -6.04 -0.21 14.06
CA ASP A 6 -4.74 0.44 13.94
C ASP A 6 -3.87 -0.41 13.01
N TYR A 7 -3.62 0.12 11.81
CA TYR A 7 -2.80 -0.54 10.80
C TYR A 7 -1.29 -0.34 11.03
N LEU A 8 -0.88 0.72 11.73
CA LEU A 8 0.54 1.00 11.96
C LEU A 8 1.14 0.01 12.94
N THR A 9 0.37 -0.35 13.96
CA THR A 9 0.78 -1.31 15.00
C THR A 9 0.00 -2.62 14.94
N GLU A 10 -0.72 -2.84 13.84
CA GLU A 10 -1.47 -4.07 13.55
C GLU A 10 -2.44 -4.52 14.67
N ARG A 11 -3.08 -3.57 15.36
CA ARG A 11 -4.00 -3.89 16.46
C ARG A 11 -5.41 -4.15 15.94
N ALA A 12 -6.00 -5.24 16.44
CA ALA A 12 -7.32 -5.69 16.05
C ALA A 12 -8.18 -6.14 17.24
N LEU A 13 -9.49 -6.02 17.10
CA LEU A 13 -10.49 -6.59 17.99
C LEU A 13 -11.04 -7.87 17.36
N PHE A 14 -11.07 -8.96 18.14
CA PHE A 14 -11.81 -10.16 17.78
C PHE A 14 -13.22 -10.07 18.37
N ILE A 15 -14.22 -10.01 17.50
CA ILE A 15 -15.62 -9.83 17.87
C ILE A 15 -16.39 -11.10 17.50
N GLU A 16 -16.95 -11.76 18.50
CA GLU A 16 -17.84 -12.90 18.34
C GLU A 16 -19.26 -12.55 18.79
N LEU A 17 -20.25 -13.19 18.16
CA LEU A 17 -21.63 -13.11 18.61
C LEU A 17 -21.83 -14.15 19.72
N SER A 18 -22.16 -13.69 20.92
CA SER A 18 -22.45 -14.57 22.06
C SER A 18 -23.91 -15.01 22.12
N GLU A 19 -24.85 -14.07 21.99
CA GLU A 19 -26.28 -14.32 22.15
C GLU A 19 -27.13 -13.33 21.34
N ILE A 20 -28.32 -13.77 20.89
CA ILE A 20 -29.37 -12.91 20.35
C ILE A 20 -30.59 -12.98 21.27
N ILE A 21 -30.96 -11.85 21.87
CA ILE A 21 -32.15 -11.74 22.73
C ILE A 21 -33.28 -11.09 21.94
N THR A 22 -34.32 -11.86 21.60
CA THR A 22 -35.48 -11.36 20.85
C THR A 22 -36.42 -10.52 21.73
N GLY A 23 -37.23 -9.67 21.11
CA GLY A 23 -38.18 -8.79 21.82
C GLY A 23 -37.54 -7.65 22.62
N LYS A 24 -36.20 -7.58 22.67
CA LYS A 24 -35.45 -6.54 23.35
C LYS A 24 -34.87 -5.57 22.32
N SER A 25 -35.29 -4.30 22.40
CA SER A 25 -34.74 -3.22 21.59
C SER A 25 -33.90 -2.30 22.47
N LEU A 26 -32.61 -2.20 22.17
CA LEU A 26 -31.71 -1.30 22.87
C LEU A 26 -31.59 0.00 22.07
N LYS A 27 -31.88 1.15 22.69
CA LYS A 27 -31.69 2.47 22.07
C LYS A 27 -30.22 2.86 21.94
N LYS A 28 -29.36 2.26 22.78
CA LYS A 28 -27.92 2.54 22.87
C LYS A 28 -27.18 1.25 23.23
N PRO A 29 -25.92 1.08 22.77
CA PRO A 29 -25.07 -0.02 23.22
C PRO A 29 -24.79 0.08 24.71
N LEU A 30 -24.64 -1.06 25.38
CA LEU A 30 -24.31 -1.17 26.80
C LEU A 30 -23.09 -2.06 26.97
N CYS A 31 -22.10 -1.60 27.75
CA CYS A 31 -21.01 -2.47 28.20
C CYS A 31 -21.54 -3.36 29.33
N ALA A 32 -21.76 -4.64 29.04
CA ALA A 32 -22.23 -5.60 30.03
C ALA A 32 -21.09 -6.17 30.88
N LEU A 33 -19.87 -6.21 30.34
CA LEU A 33 -18.68 -6.75 31.00
C LEU A 33 -17.44 -5.97 30.54
N SER A 34 -16.59 -5.61 31.49
CA SER A 34 -15.27 -5.02 31.25
C SER A 34 -14.29 -5.62 32.25
N ILE A 35 -13.25 -6.29 31.77
CA ILE A 35 -12.26 -6.98 32.58
C ILE A 35 -10.86 -6.58 32.09
N GLY A 36 -9.97 -6.33 33.04
CA GLY A 36 -8.59 -5.94 32.77
C GLY A 36 -8.43 -4.45 32.48
N GLU A 37 -7.23 -4.06 32.08
CA GLU A 37 -6.91 -2.70 31.67
C GLU A 37 -6.65 -2.66 30.17
N ALA A 38 -7.20 -1.64 29.51
CA ALA A 38 -6.96 -1.45 28.08
C ALA A 38 -5.48 -1.18 27.81
N PRO A 39 -4.89 -1.75 26.74
CA PRO A 39 -3.51 -1.47 26.35
C PRO A 39 -3.29 0.03 26.13
N LYS A 40 -2.18 0.56 26.66
CA LYS A 40 -1.79 1.96 26.42
C LYS A 40 -1.55 2.19 24.94
N GLN A 41 -2.02 3.32 24.42
CA GLN A 41 -1.71 3.76 23.07
C GLN A 41 -0.31 4.40 23.08
N TYR A 42 0.67 3.73 22.49
CA TYR A 42 1.99 4.30 22.25
C TYR A 42 2.01 4.85 20.82
N LEU A 43 1.99 6.17 20.68
CA LEU A 43 2.31 6.85 19.45
C LEU A 43 3.45 7.80 19.83
N ASN A 44 4.69 7.51 19.40
CA ASN A 44 5.76 8.50 19.50
C ASN A 44 5.49 9.54 18.41
N PRO A 45 5.12 10.78 18.75
CA PRO A 45 4.87 11.81 17.74
C PRO A 45 6.12 12.08 16.88
N ASP A 46 7.31 11.84 17.42
CA ASP A 46 8.59 12.06 16.74
C ASP A 46 8.90 11.04 15.63
N GLU A 47 8.32 9.84 15.65
CA GLU A 47 8.52 8.84 14.57
C GLU A 47 7.73 9.16 13.30
N THR A 48 6.69 10.00 13.38
CA THR A 48 5.90 10.41 12.20
C THR A 48 6.40 11.67 11.50
N VAL A 49 7.48 12.30 11.99
CA VAL A 49 8.08 13.50 11.38
C VAL A 49 9.27 13.17 10.47
N GLY A 50 9.58 11.87 10.32
CA GLY A 50 10.83 11.41 9.71
C GLY A 50 10.77 10.95 8.25
N THR A 51 9.79 11.33 7.44
CA THR A 51 9.86 11.05 5.98
C THR A 51 9.13 12.09 5.14
N THR A 52 9.44 13.37 5.33
CA THR A 52 9.45 14.30 4.19
C THR A 52 10.76 14.13 3.42
N ALA A 53 11.08 12.89 3.03
CA ALA A 53 11.86 12.73 1.82
C ALA A 53 10.88 13.15 0.72
N SER A 54 11.19 14.22 -0.01
CA SER A 54 10.53 14.51 -1.26
C SER A 54 10.70 13.27 -2.14
N ILE A 55 9.72 12.37 -2.11
CA ILE A 55 9.61 11.32 -3.10
C ILE A 55 9.29 12.11 -4.37
N ASP A 56 10.27 12.19 -5.25
CA ASP A 56 10.12 12.81 -6.56
C ASP A 56 9.26 11.86 -7.39
N VAL A 57 7.94 11.99 -7.25
CA VAL A 57 6.92 11.26 -8.02
C VAL A 57 6.72 11.97 -9.35
N ASP A 58 7.82 12.33 -9.99
CA ASP A 58 7.81 12.96 -11.30
C ASP A 58 7.87 11.90 -12.40
N GLU A 59 7.64 12.33 -13.63
CA GLU A 59 7.59 11.51 -14.84
C GLU A 59 8.85 10.65 -15.02
N SER A 60 10.02 11.13 -14.60
CA SER A 60 11.29 10.37 -14.56
C SER A 60 11.23 9.08 -13.73
N PHE A 61 10.39 9.00 -12.70
CA PHE A 61 10.21 7.79 -11.88
C PHE A 61 9.33 6.74 -12.57
N PHE A 62 8.39 7.18 -13.43
CA PHE A 62 7.52 6.29 -14.20
C PHE A 62 8.12 5.89 -15.55
N GLY A 63 9.31 6.40 -15.88
CA GLY A 63 10.10 5.97 -17.03
C GLY A 63 9.55 6.43 -18.38
N ASP A 64 8.81 7.54 -18.43
CA ASP A 64 8.24 8.05 -19.69
C ASP A 64 9.19 8.99 -20.46
N GLU A 65 10.35 9.35 -19.89
CA GLU A 65 11.29 10.31 -20.49
C GLU A 65 12.07 9.78 -21.71
N GLY A 66 11.85 8.53 -22.11
CA GLY A 66 12.38 7.96 -23.35
C GLY A 66 12.63 6.47 -23.24
N PHE A 67 12.54 5.77 -24.37
CA PHE A 67 12.90 4.35 -24.44
C PHE A 67 14.43 4.23 -24.48
N ASP A 68 15.02 3.77 -23.37
CA ASP A 68 16.45 3.41 -23.34
C ASP A 68 16.62 2.00 -23.95
N LEU A 69 17.21 1.96 -25.14
CA LEU A 69 17.51 0.70 -25.83
C LEU A 69 18.58 -0.13 -25.09
N GLU A 70 19.34 0.46 -24.17
CA GLU A 70 20.32 -0.25 -23.34
C GLU A 70 19.67 -0.99 -22.15
N GLU A 71 18.46 -0.59 -21.73
CA GLU A 71 17.66 -1.27 -20.69
C GLU A 71 16.86 -2.47 -21.25
N LEU A 72 16.69 -2.52 -22.57
CA LEU A 72 15.95 -3.60 -23.24
C LEU A 72 16.81 -4.88 -23.28
N ASP A 73 16.69 -5.71 -22.25
CA ASP A 73 17.36 -7.00 -22.18
C ASP A 73 16.93 -7.90 -23.36
N LYS A 74 17.89 -8.18 -24.25
CA LYS A 74 17.69 -9.04 -25.42
C LYS A 74 17.23 -10.45 -25.02
N GLU A 75 17.56 -10.91 -23.82
CA GLU A 75 17.20 -12.24 -23.33
C GLU A 75 15.70 -12.36 -22.97
N GLY A 76 14.98 -11.24 -22.83
CA GLY A 76 13.54 -11.19 -22.50
C GLY A 76 12.60 -10.98 -23.69
N PHE A 77 13.11 -10.59 -24.87
CA PHE A 77 12.32 -10.33 -26.08
C PHE A 77 12.67 -11.34 -27.18
N ASP A 78 12.00 -12.48 -27.14
CA ASP A 78 12.11 -13.53 -28.17
C ASP A 78 11.63 -12.98 -29.53
N GLY A 79 12.57 -12.66 -30.43
CA GLY A 79 12.30 -12.11 -31.76
C GLY A 79 13.09 -10.84 -32.16
N LEU A 80 13.97 -10.32 -31.30
CA LEU A 80 14.79 -9.13 -31.62
C LEU A 80 16.10 -9.44 -32.37
N ASP A 81 16.48 -10.72 -32.48
CA ASP A 81 17.78 -11.16 -33.01
C ASP A 81 17.98 -10.88 -34.50
N ASP A 82 16.90 -10.68 -35.27
CA ASP A 82 16.94 -10.45 -36.72
C ASP A 82 16.86 -8.95 -37.11
N ILE A 83 16.80 -8.03 -36.14
CA ILE A 83 16.85 -6.59 -36.42
C ILE A 83 18.31 -6.16 -36.53
N GLU A 84 18.82 -6.09 -37.76
CA GLU A 84 20.07 -5.38 -38.05
C GLU A 84 19.88 -3.89 -37.71
N THR A 85 20.55 -3.42 -36.66
CA THR A 85 20.61 -2.00 -36.32
C THR A 85 21.53 -1.30 -37.33
N SER A 86 21.04 -1.06 -38.54
CA SER A 86 21.65 -0.08 -39.43
C SER A 86 21.35 1.31 -38.87
N THR A 87 22.36 1.92 -38.26
CA THR A 87 22.32 3.33 -37.85
C THR A 87 22.33 4.19 -39.12
N GLU A 88 21.17 4.34 -39.77
CA GLU A 88 20.98 5.38 -40.77
C GLU A 88 20.35 6.59 -40.08
N GLU A 89 21.20 7.58 -39.81
CA GLU A 89 20.76 8.96 -39.60
C GLU A 89 20.10 9.47 -40.87
N ASN A 90 18.81 9.22 -41.04
CA ASN A 90 17.99 10.01 -41.95
C ASN A 90 16.50 9.76 -41.66
N ASP A 91 15.84 10.75 -41.06
CA ASP A 91 14.57 11.26 -41.57
C ASP A 91 14.12 12.43 -40.69
N LEU A 92 14.67 13.61 -41.02
CA LEU A 92 14.12 14.92 -40.67
C LEU A 92 13.83 15.65 -42.00
N TYR A 93 12.63 15.41 -42.55
CA TYR A 93 11.84 16.44 -43.23
C TYR A 93 10.35 16.06 -43.30
#